data_AF-A0A925W661-F1
#
_entry.id   AF-A0A925W661-F1
#
_cell.length_a   1.000
_cell.length_b   1.000
_cell.length_c   1.000
_cell.angle_alpha   90.00
_cell.angle_beta   90.00
_cell.angle_gamma   90.00
#
_symmetry.space_group_name_H-M   'P 1'
#
loop_
_entity.id
_entity.type
_entity.pdbx_description
1 polymer ?
#
loop_
_entity_poly.entity_id
_entity_poly.type
_entity_poly.pdbx_seq_one_letter_code
_entity_poly.pdbx_strand_id
1 'polypeptide(L)'
;MLALMSETPAVLWAPAPDHAGPLAEFTAWVREHRGVDAPDYAALHKWSTDDLDGFWSAAAEFLGVRFRSEPTAVLGSREMPGAQWFPGATLNYAEHALSERADEHVALVFAREDGLERTV
;
A
#
# COMPACT_ATOMS: atom_id res chain seq x y z
N MET A 1 8.77 -27.64 -36.84
CA MET A 1 9.11 -26.70 -35.75
C MET A 1 8.07 -25.60 -35.77
N LEU A 2 6.96 -25.79 -35.05
CA LEU A 2 5.87 -24.80 -34.96
C LEU A 2 6.23 -23.79 -33.88
N ALA A 3 6.38 -22.53 -34.26
CA ALA A 3 6.46 -21.43 -33.31
C ALA A 3 5.10 -21.32 -32.61
N LEU A 4 5.06 -21.53 -31.30
CA LEU A 4 3.97 -21.09 -30.44
C LEU A 4 3.93 -19.56 -30.56
N MET A 5 3.09 -19.04 -31.46
CA MET A 5 2.73 -17.65 -31.46
C MET A 5 1.92 -17.45 -30.17
N SER A 6 2.56 -16.88 -29.15
CA SER A 6 1.85 -16.49 -27.94
C SER A 6 0.93 -15.33 -28.30
N GLU A 7 -0.30 -15.63 -28.71
CA GLU A 7 -1.34 -14.61 -28.85
C GLU A 7 -1.50 -13.89 -27.51
N THR A 8 -1.31 -12.57 -27.50
CA THR A 8 -1.58 -11.76 -26.32
C THR A 8 -3.08 -11.90 -26.01
N PRO A 9 -3.44 -12.32 -24.78
CA PRO A 9 -4.83 -12.54 -24.43
C PRO A 9 -5.63 -11.24 -24.59
N ALA A 10 -6.87 -11.36 -25.08
CA ALA A 10 -7.74 -10.21 -25.27
C ALA A 10 -8.04 -9.53 -23.92
N VAL A 11 -7.80 -8.21 -23.87
CA VAL A 11 -8.11 -7.40 -22.68
C VAL A 11 -9.62 -7.27 -22.56
N LEU A 12 -10.19 -7.81 -21.47
CA LEU A 12 -11.63 -7.81 -21.23
C LEU A 12 -12.15 -6.47 -20.69
N TRP A 13 -11.29 -5.71 -20.02
CA TRP A 13 -11.62 -4.44 -19.41
C TRP A 13 -10.35 -3.61 -19.20
N ALA A 14 -10.47 -2.30 -19.35
CA ALA A 14 -9.45 -1.34 -19.00
C ALA A 14 -10.09 -0.16 -18.25
N PRO A 15 -9.37 0.45 -17.29
CA PRO A 15 -9.86 1.66 -16.62
C PRO A 15 -9.99 2.82 -17.60
N ALA A 16 -10.83 3.80 -17.25
CA ALA A 16 -10.90 5.05 -17.99
C ALA A 16 -9.54 5.78 -17.93
N PRO A 17 -9.15 6.55 -18.97
CA PRO A 17 -7.84 7.20 -19.03
C PRO A 17 -7.56 8.20 -17.89
N ASP A 18 -8.61 8.74 -17.27
CA ASP A 18 -8.58 9.69 -16.17
C ASP A 18 -8.74 9.03 -14.80
N HIS A 19 -8.79 7.70 -14.74
CA HIS A 19 -8.89 6.98 -13.48
C HIS A 19 -7.58 7.11 -12.67
N ALA A 20 -7.62 7.93 -11.63
CA ALA A 20 -6.58 8.01 -10.61
C ALA A 20 -7.09 7.40 -9.31
N GLY A 21 -6.40 6.38 -8.82
CA GLY A 21 -6.65 5.77 -7.50
C GLY A 21 -5.51 6.07 -6.53
N PRO A 22 -5.60 5.60 -5.27
CA PRO A 22 -4.59 5.84 -4.22
C PRO A 22 -3.17 5.44 -4.62
N LEU A 23 -3.01 4.44 -5.48
CA LEU A 23 -1.70 4.04 -5.98
C LEU A 23 -1.07 5.08 -6.93
N ALA A 24 -1.88 5.77 -7.74
CA ALA A 24 -1.40 6.85 -8.59
C ALA A 24 -0.95 8.05 -7.75
N GLU A 25 -1.68 8.35 -6.66
CA GLU A 25 -1.28 9.37 -5.68
C GLU A 25 0.04 9.01 -4.98
N PHE A 26 0.18 7.77 -4.50
CA PHE A 26 1.44 7.28 -3.94
C PHE A 26 2.59 7.34 -4.94
N THR A 27 2.34 6.96 -6.20
CA THR A 27 3.35 7.01 -7.27
C THR A 27 3.83 8.44 -7.53
N ALA A 28 2.90 9.40 -7.60
CA ALA A 28 3.26 10.81 -7.73
C ALA A 28 4.06 11.30 -6.51
N TRP A 29 3.62 10.92 -5.31
CA TRP A 29 4.28 11.30 -4.06
C TRP A 29 5.72 10.79 -3.98
N VAL A 30 5.99 9.52 -4.30
CA VAL A 30 7.38 8.98 -4.26
C VAL A 30 8.27 9.58 -5.34
N ARG A 31 7.72 9.93 -6.51
CA ARG A 31 8.47 10.63 -7.55
C ARG A 31 8.93 12.00 -7.06
N GLU A 32 8.05 12.73 -6.39
CA GLU A 32 8.32 14.06 -5.85
C GLU A 32 9.24 14.03 -4.61
N HIS A 33 8.93 13.18 -3.63
CA HIS A 33 9.56 13.23 -2.31
C HIS A 33 10.78 12.31 -2.18
N ARG A 34 10.88 11.28 -3.03
CA ARG A 34 11.96 10.27 -2.99
C ARG A 34 12.79 10.21 -4.27
N GLY A 35 12.42 10.96 -5.31
CA GLY A 35 13.14 10.98 -6.59
C GLY A 35 13.11 9.63 -7.32
N VAL A 36 12.13 8.79 -7.02
CA VAL A 36 11.98 7.46 -7.65
C VAL A 36 11.47 7.64 -9.08
N ASP A 37 12.13 7.02 -10.06
CA ASP A 37 11.64 7.00 -11.44
C ASP A 37 10.61 5.89 -11.65
N ALA A 38 9.33 6.24 -11.50
CA ALA A 38 8.19 5.34 -11.68
C ALA A 38 7.22 5.90 -12.74
N PRO A 39 7.54 5.81 -14.04
CA PRO A 39 6.68 6.30 -15.12
C PRO A 39 5.40 5.47 -15.30
N ASP A 40 5.42 4.20 -14.88
CA ASP A 40 4.31 3.28 -14.94
C ASP A 40 4.32 2.31 -13.75
N TYR A 41 3.28 1.48 -13.66
CA TYR A 41 3.15 0.47 -12.61
C TYR A 41 4.31 -0.54 -12.61
N ALA A 42 4.83 -0.93 -13.77
CA ALA A 42 5.89 -1.92 -13.86
C ALA A 42 7.20 -1.39 -13.26
N ALA A 43 7.51 -0.11 -13.51
CA ALA A 43 8.65 0.57 -12.90
C ALA A 43 8.47 0.75 -11.38
N LEU A 44 7.28 1.15 -10.92
CA LEU A 44 6.98 1.24 -9.49
C LEU A 44 7.14 -0.12 -8.79
N HIS A 45 6.59 -1.19 -9.37
CA HIS A 45 6.72 -2.55 -8.86
C HIS A 45 8.17 -3.01 -8.84
N LYS A 46 8.93 -2.74 -9.92
CA LYS A 46 10.35 -3.07 -9.97
C LYS A 46 11.11 -2.40 -8.82
N TRP A 47 10.89 -1.12 -8.60
CA TRP A 47 11.47 -0.41 -7.46
C TRP A 47 11.04 -1.03 -6.13
N SER A 48 9.74 -1.36 -5.96
CA SER A 48 9.22 -1.94 -4.72
C SER A 48 9.86 -3.28 -4.35
N THR A 49 10.42 -4.00 -5.31
CA THR A 49 11.10 -5.28 -5.07
C THR A 49 12.62 -5.17 -5.01
N ASP A 50 13.20 -4.24 -5.76
CA ASP A 50 14.64 -4.01 -5.81
C ASP A 50 15.14 -3.29 -4.56
N ASP A 51 14.37 -2.32 -4.06
CA ASP A 51 14.69 -1.49 -2.90
C ASP A 51 13.58 -1.58 -1.85
N LEU A 52 13.60 -2.68 -1.09
CA LEU A 52 12.61 -2.95 -0.04
C LEU A 52 12.61 -1.87 1.06
N ASP A 53 13.79 -1.45 1.51
CA ASP A 53 13.92 -0.46 2.58
C ASP A 53 13.41 0.91 2.13
N GLY A 54 13.74 1.35 0.91
CA GLY A 54 13.22 2.58 0.31
C GLY A 54 11.71 2.52 0.11
N PHE A 55 11.18 1.42 -0.43
CA PHE A 55 9.75 1.28 -0.66
C PHE A 55 8.94 1.27 0.63
N TRP A 56 9.32 0.44 1.61
CA TRP A 56 8.53 0.29 2.83
C TRP A 56 8.66 1.48 3.79
N SER A 57 9.79 2.19 3.80
CA SER A 57 9.86 3.48 4.50
C SER A 57 8.97 4.54 3.84
N ALA A 58 8.98 4.63 2.51
CA ALA A 58 8.10 5.53 1.76
C ALA A 58 6.61 5.20 1.99
N ALA A 59 6.24 3.92 1.98
CA ALA A 59 4.88 3.49 2.25
C ALA A 59 4.45 3.81 3.70
N ALA A 60 5.32 3.57 4.69
CA ALA A 60 5.02 3.90 6.08
C ALA A 60 4.79 5.42 6.27
N GLU A 61 5.60 6.26 5.63
CA GLU A 61 5.43 7.71 5.67
C GLU A 61 4.15 8.16 4.97
N PHE A 62 3.91 7.70 3.74
CA PHE A 62 2.73 8.07 2.96
C PHE A 62 1.42 7.65 3.63
N LEU A 63 1.40 6.46 4.25
CA LEU A 63 0.24 5.96 4.99
C LEU A 63 0.09 6.59 6.38
N GLY A 64 1.02 7.45 6.81
CA GLY A 64 0.99 8.11 8.11
C GLY A 64 1.17 7.14 9.28
N VAL A 65 2.02 6.11 9.12
CA VAL A 65 2.34 5.19 10.21
C VAL A 65 3.10 5.93 11.33
N ARG A 66 2.48 5.99 12.50
CA ARG A 66 2.99 6.61 13.72
C ARG A 66 3.67 5.57 14.61
N PHE A 67 5.00 5.61 14.63
CA PHE A 67 5.78 4.83 15.57
C PHE A 67 5.88 5.56 16.93
N ARG A 68 5.58 4.87 18.02
CA ARG A 68 5.82 5.35 19.39
C ARG A 68 7.29 5.19 19.80
N SER A 69 7.94 4.15 19.30
CA SER A 69 9.40 3.99 19.34
C SER A 69 9.86 3.83 17.92
N GLU A 70 10.88 4.58 17.50
CA GLU A 70 11.36 4.55 16.13
C GLU A 70 12.02 3.19 15.79
N PRO A 71 11.83 2.69 14.57
CA PRO A 71 12.57 1.52 14.08
C PRO A 71 14.07 1.80 13.97
N THR A 72 14.91 0.80 14.21
CA THR A 72 16.36 0.90 13.97
C THR A 72 16.75 0.65 12.51
N ALA A 73 15.87 0.00 11.74
CA ALA A 73 15.98 -0.25 10.32
C ALA A 73 14.58 -0.50 9.73
N VAL A 74 14.42 -0.42 8.41
CA VAL A 74 13.16 -0.84 7.76
C VAL A 74 13.10 -2.37 7.69
N LEU A 75 14.18 -3.01 7.23
CA LEU A 75 14.30 -4.46 7.17
C LEU A 75 15.61 -4.92 7.84
N GLY A 76 15.50 -5.44 9.07
CA GLY A 76 16.66 -5.89 9.85
C GLY A 76 17.22 -7.24 9.38
N SER A 77 16.35 -8.22 9.11
CA SER A 77 16.72 -9.51 8.53
C SER A 77 15.81 -9.83 7.35
N ARG A 78 16.43 -10.32 6.26
CA ARG A 78 15.74 -10.75 5.04
C ARG A 78 15.53 -12.27 4.98
N GLU A 79 16.06 -13.02 5.95
CA GLU A 79 15.98 -14.48 5.96
C GLU A 79 14.53 -14.95 6.12
N MET A 80 14.17 -16.01 5.40
CA MET A 80 12.84 -16.58 5.43
C MET A 80 12.88 -18.05 5.85
N PRO A 81 12.04 -18.47 6.82
CA PRO A 81 11.12 -17.65 7.63
C PRO A 81 11.87 -16.78 8.67
N GLY A 82 11.21 -15.73 9.17
CA GLY A 82 11.75 -14.91 10.27
C GLY A 82 12.27 -13.53 9.87
N ALA A 83 11.90 -13.02 8.69
CA ALA A 83 12.21 -11.66 8.27
C ALA A 83 11.75 -10.65 9.34
N GLN A 84 12.57 -9.64 9.61
CA GLN A 84 12.35 -8.67 10.68
C GLN A 84 12.10 -7.29 10.10
N TRP A 85 10.82 -6.90 10.04
CA TRP A 85 10.41 -5.57 9.60
C TRP A 85 10.34 -4.60 10.79
N PHE A 86 10.85 -3.39 10.58
CA PHE A 86 10.84 -2.29 11.55
C PHE A 86 11.30 -2.70 12.97
N PRO A 87 12.44 -3.41 13.12
CA PRO A 87 12.91 -3.86 14.43
C PRO A 87 13.07 -2.70 15.42
N GLY A 88 12.71 -2.96 16.68
CA GLY A 88 12.73 -1.95 17.75
C GLY A 88 11.54 -0.99 17.74
N ALA A 89 10.79 -0.92 16.64
CA ALA A 89 9.63 -0.06 16.59
C ALA A 89 8.50 -0.56 17.49
N THR A 90 7.75 0.37 18.06
CA THR A 90 6.49 0.08 18.74
C THR A 90 5.39 0.95 18.16
N LEU A 91 4.18 0.40 18.05
CA LEU A 91 2.98 1.10 17.58
C LEU A 91 1.73 0.45 18.17
N ASN A 92 0.59 1.09 17.99
CA ASN A 92 -0.72 0.52 18.34
C ASN A 92 -1.62 0.45 17.10
N TYR A 93 -2.07 -0.75 16.74
CA TYR A 93 -2.94 -0.94 15.58
C TYR A 93 -4.31 -0.26 15.73
N ALA A 94 -4.94 -0.37 16.91
CA ALA A 94 -6.26 0.22 17.14
C ALA A 94 -6.22 1.75 17.09
N GLU A 95 -5.14 2.36 17.58
CA GLU A 95 -4.87 3.80 17.42
C GLU A 95 -4.80 4.19 15.93
N HIS A 96 -4.11 3.42 15.10
CA HIS A 96 -4.08 3.71 13.66
C HIS A 96 -5.45 3.53 13.00
N ALA A 97 -6.18 2.48 13.39
CA ALA A 97 -7.48 2.18 12.81
C ALA A 97 -8.57 3.19 13.21
N LEU A 98 -8.44 3.88 14.35
CA LEU A 98 -9.52 4.66 14.96
C LEU A 98 -9.22 6.16 15.17
N SER A 99 -7.96 6.61 15.17
CA SER A 99 -7.62 7.96 15.68
C SER A 99 -7.68 9.12 14.68
N GLU A 100 -7.99 8.88 13.40
CA GLU A 100 -7.91 9.91 12.34
C GLU A 100 -9.25 10.17 11.65
N ARG A 101 -10.35 9.98 12.38
CA ARG A 101 -11.70 10.28 11.88
C ARG A 101 -12.40 11.20 12.85
N ALA A 102 -13.08 12.22 12.33
CA ALA A 102 -13.98 13.02 13.17
C ALA A 102 -15.03 12.08 13.78
N ASP A 103 -15.44 12.35 15.02
CA ASP A 103 -16.45 11.55 15.75
C ASP A 103 -17.75 11.38 14.95
N GLU A 104 -17.98 12.25 13.97
CA GLU A 104 -19.12 12.30 13.06
C GLU A 104 -19.05 11.26 11.92
N HIS A 105 -17.87 10.68 11.65
CA HIS A 105 -17.66 9.76 10.54
C HIS A 105 -18.11 8.35 10.93
N VAL A 106 -19.04 7.78 10.15
CA VAL A 106 -19.46 6.38 10.32
C VAL A 106 -18.26 5.45 10.18
N ALA A 107 -17.97 4.70 11.23
CA ALA A 107 -16.91 3.70 11.26
C ALA A 107 -17.44 2.32 10.86
N LEU A 108 -18.69 2.02 11.19
CA LEU A 108 -19.28 0.71 10.98
C LEU A 108 -20.69 0.82 10.38
N VAL A 109 -20.90 0.17 9.23
CA VAL A 109 -22.23 -0.11 8.68
C VAL A 109 -22.58 -1.56 9.03
N PHE A 110 -23.47 -1.74 9.99
CA PHE A 110 -24.02 -3.03 10.36
C PHE A 110 -25.25 -3.33 9.51
N ALA A 111 -25.23 -4.43 8.78
CA ALA A 111 -26.38 -4.93 8.04
C ALA A 111 -26.72 -6.35 8.50
N ARG A 112 -28.02 -6.64 8.63
CA ARG A 112 -28.55 -7.95 9.00
C ARG A 112 -29.47 -8.48 7.90
N GLU A 113 -29.64 -9.80 7.88
CA GLU A 113 -30.43 -10.51 6.86
C GLU A 113 -31.92 -10.11 6.81
N ASP A 114 -32.47 -9.48 7.86
CA ASP A 114 -33.83 -8.94 7.88
C ASP A 114 -33.95 -7.52 7.30
N GLY A 115 -32.87 -7.01 6.70
CA GLY A 115 -32.80 -5.68 6.12
C GLY A 115 -32.58 -4.57 7.14
N LEU A 116 -32.34 -4.88 8.42
CA LEU A 116 -31.92 -3.88 9.39
C LEU A 116 -30.52 -3.38 9.04
N GLU A 117 -30.39 -2.07 8.83
CA GLU A 117 -29.12 -1.37 8.71
C GLU A 117 -28.93 -0.38 9.86
N ARG A 118 -27.71 -0.30 10.40
CA ARG A 118 -27.31 0.68 11.42
C ARG A 118 -25.91 1.20 11.15
N THR A 119 -25.70 2.48 11.40
CA THR A 119 -24.39 3.13 11.37
C THR A 119 -23.93 3.42 12.79
N VAL A 120 -22.67 3.10 13.09
CA VAL A 120 -21.98 3.43 14.34
C VAL A 120 -20.71 4.19 14.03
#